data_AF-A0ABD3FAC2-F1
#
_entry.id   AF-A0ABD3FAC2-F1
#
_cell.length_a   1.000
_cell.length_b   1.000
_cell.length_c   1.000
_cell.angle_alpha   90.00
_cell.angle_beta   90.00
_cell.angle_gamma   90.00
#
_symmetry.space_group_name_H-M   'P 1'
#
loop_
_entity.id
_entity.type
_entity.pdbx_description
1 polymer ?
#
loop_
_entity_poly.entity_id
_entity_poly.type
_entity_poly.pdbx_seq_one_letter_code
_entity_poly.pdbx_strand_id
1 'polypeptide(L)'
;MLDKIRAASSKEELFVVVGALGQTGLGFTTKVDVYADEIDASTNAMYVSIPSLTLDQSYYDNATFAGIQSDYRKYISTIMRLSRYLDDDNSSSDIAENVIIDMQFELANATNVANADEEDQSHPIMVNDALDAYPLSFGQVAKGLGIVKNSSLIHEAKFIFSSLDAFDFIEDLISRKELEELKLYLAYVYVDASATRLSKEFYQAYFDFNGRALGGETTMPPRSSTCLTVETSNLPELIGKCYAQKMIDSTQDEDIHRMVRLIRTALRNHMNELTWLDGPTRKAAQGKLAKVDDMIGGPKKDMTYSYTLDSQAFFENVKTIALDSWATSVKKIGNRVDRSE
;
A
#
# COMPACT_ATOMS: atom_id res chain seq x y z
N MET A 1 -3.32 -10.86 16.61
CA MET A 1 -3.72 -11.08 15.20
C MET A 1 -3.40 -12.48 14.75
N LEU A 2 -2.17 -12.98 14.94
CA LEU A 2 -1.80 -14.37 14.63
C LEU A 2 -2.80 -15.41 15.17
N ASP A 3 -3.33 -15.22 16.37
CA ASP A 3 -4.36 -16.12 16.91
C ASP A 3 -5.67 -16.10 16.11
N LYS A 4 -6.06 -14.96 15.54
CA LYS A 4 -7.22 -14.88 14.63
C LYS A 4 -6.96 -15.62 13.32
N ILE A 5 -5.73 -15.53 12.79
CA ILE A 5 -5.31 -16.27 11.59
C ILE A 5 -5.39 -17.77 11.85
N ARG A 6 -4.83 -18.24 12.98
CA ARG A 6 -4.89 -19.66 13.39
C ARG A 6 -6.32 -20.15 13.58
N ALA A 7 -7.15 -19.34 14.23
CA ALA A 7 -8.52 -19.70 14.59
C ALA A 7 -9.50 -19.71 13.41
N ALA A 8 -9.15 -19.11 12.26
CA ALA A 8 -10.00 -19.16 11.07
C ALA A 8 -10.24 -20.63 10.66
N SER A 9 -11.49 -21.04 10.58
CA SER A 9 -11.88 -22.43 10.32
C SER A 9 -12.23 -22.69 8.85
N SER A 10 -12.33 -21.63 8.06
CA SER A 10 -12.59 -21.68 6.62
C SER A 10 -11.83 -20.57 5.88
N LYS A 11 -11.78 -20.66 4.55
CA LYS A 11 -11.19 -19.60 3.71
C LYS A 11 -11.98 -18.31 3.88
N GLU A 12 -13.30 -18.39 3.95
CA GLU A 12 -14.15 -17.22 4.12
C GLU A 12 -13.82 -16.46 5.41
N GLU A 13 -13.68 -17.18 6.53
CA GLU A 13 -13.25 -16.58 7.80
C GLU A 13 -11.84 -15.98 7.70
N LEU A 14 -10.91 -16.64 7.02
CA LEU A 14 -9.56 -16.14 6.81
C LEU A 14 -9.55 -14.84 5.99
N PHE A 15 -10.33 -14.75 4.90
CA PHE A 15 -10.38 -13.54 4.08
C PHE A 15 -11.15 -12.39 4.74
N VAL A 16 -12.03 -12.67 5.71
CA VAL A 16 -12.52 -11.63 6.64
C VAL A 16 -11.39 -11.10 7.53
N VAL A 17 -10.48 -11.97 7.99
CA VAL A 17 -9.27 -11.55 8.74
C VAL A 17 -8.34 -10.72 7.85
N VAL A 18 -8.16 -11.11 6.58
CA VAL A 18 -7.43 -10.31 5.58
C VAL A 18 -8.00 -8.90 5.48
N GLY A 19 -9.32 -8.77 5.33
CA GLY A 19 -9.98 -7.46 5.28
C GLY A 19 -9.76 -6.63 6.55
N ALA A 20 -9.81 -7.25 7.73
CA ALA A 20 -9.55 -6.55 8.98
C ALA A 20 -8.08 -6.07 9.09
N LEU A 21 -7.13 -6.80 8.50
CA LEU A 21 -5.74 -6.39 8.38
C LEU A 21 -5.53 -5.26 7.35
N GLY A 22 -6.32 -5.28 6.27
CA GLY A 22 -6.34 -4.23 5.26
C GLY A 22 -6.64 -2.83 5.82
N GLN A 23 -7.38 -2.74 6.93
CA GLN A 23 -7.60 -1.47 7.63
C GLN A 23 -6.32 -0.83 8.18
N THR A 24 -5.22 -1.59 8.29
CA THR A 24 -3.89 -1.07 8.66
C THR A 24 -2.98 -0.80 7.46
N GLY A 25 -3.51 -0.90 6.24
CA GLY A 25 -2.78 -0.74 4.99
C GLY A 25 -2.05 -2.01 4.51
N LEU A 26 -2.19 -3.13 5.24
CA LEU A 26 -1.58 -4.40 4.86
C LEU A 26 -2.48 -5.15 3.89
N GLY A 27 -2.03 -5.32 2.64
CA GLY A 27 -2.68 -6.20 1.67
C GLY A 27 -2.15 -7.63 1.74
N PHE A 28 -2.94 -8.57 1.24
CA PHE A 28 -2.58 -10.00 1.16
C PHE A 28 -2.62 -10.48 -0.29
N THR A 29 -3.82 -10.59 -0.85
CA THR A 29 -4.09 -10.80 -2.28
C THR A 29 -4.81 -9.60 -2.88
N THR A 30 -5.38 -8.76 -2.02
CA THR A 30 -6.21 -7.62 -2.39
C THR A 30 -5.85 -6.45 -1.49
N LYS A 31 -5.67 -5.29 -2.09
CA LYS A 31 -5.54 -3.99 -1.41
C LYS A 31 -6.69 -3.10 -1.85
N VAL A 32 -7.18 -2.29 -0.93
CA VAL A 32 -8.24 -1.34 -1.19
C VAL A 32 -7.77 0.04 -0.75
N ASP A 33 -7.82 1.00 -1.67
CA ASP A 33 -7.47 2.39 -1.42
C ASP A 33 -8.60 3.32 -1.89
N VAL A 34 -8.57 4.58 -1.45
CA VAL A 34 -9.55 5.60 -1.83
C VAL A 34 -8.81 6.84 -2.33
N TYR A 35 -9.03 7.19 -3.59
CA TYR A 35 -8.39 8.31 -4.27
C TYR A 35 -9.40 9.04 -5.16
N ALA A 36 -8.99 10.15 -5.78
CA ALA A 36 -9.77 10.78 -6.83
C ALA A 36 -10.03 9.78 -7.98
N ASP A 37 -11.23 9.81 -8.54
CA ASP A 37 -11.55 9.06 -9.76
C ASP A 37 -10.74 9.64 -10.93
N GLU A 38 -10.05 8.79 -11.69
CA GLU A 38 -9.23 9.22 -12.84
C GLU A 38 -10.07 9.81 -13.99
N ILE A 39 -11.33 9.38 -14.11
CA ILE A 39 -12.30 9.89 -15.09
C ILE A 39 -12.99 11.16 -14.56
N ASP A 40 -13.41 11.16 -13.29
CA ASP A 40 -13.94 12.34 -12.59
C ASP A 40 -13.12 12.71 -11.35
N ALA A 41 -12.02 13.44 -11.59
CA ALA A 41 -11.12 13.91 -10.54
C ALA A 41 -11.76 14.89 -9.53
N SER A 42 -13.07 15.17 -9.62
CA SER A 42 -13.80 15.94 -8.61
C SER A 42 -14.38 15.08 -7.49
N THR A 43 -14.47 13.76 -7.67
CA THR A 43 -15.04 12.81 -6.69
C THR A 43 -14.04 11.73 -6.33
N ASN A 44 -14.10 11.22 -5.09
CA ASN A 44 -13.28 10.08 -4.70
C ASN A 44 -13.98 8.76 -5.07
N ALA A 45 -13.20 7.85 -5.64
CA ALA A 45 -13.54 6.47 -5.94
C ALA A 45 -12.72 5.50 -5.08
N MET A 46 -13.22 4.27 -4.98
CA MET A 46 -12.46 3.18 -4.38
C MET A 46 -11.72 2.42 -5.47
N TYR A 47 -10.44 2.15 -5.19
CA TYR A 47 -9.57 1.35 -6.04
C TYR A 47 -9.30 0.01 -5.37
N VAL A 48 -9.41 -1.07 -6.14
CA VAL A 48 -9.13 -2.43 -5.70
C VAL A 48 -7.97 -2.94 -6.54
N SER A 49 -6.86 -3.26 -5.89
CA SER A 49 -5.61 -3.59 -6.56
C SER A 49 -4.92 -4.80 -5.96
N ILE A 50 -3.97 -5.35 -6.71
CA ILE A 50 -3.05 -6.37 -6.21
C ILE A 50 -2.06 -5.69 -5.26
N PRO A 51 -1.84 -6.24 -4.05
CA PRO A 51 -0.91 -5.65 -3.10
C PRO A 51 0.54 -5.79 -3.57
N SER A 52 1.41 -4.96 -3.00
CA SER A 52 2.85 -5.09 -3.20
C SER A 52 3.35 -6.44 -2.68
N LEU A 53 4.28 -7.03 -3.43
CA LEU A 53 5.01 -8.23 -3.04
C LEU A 53 6.06 -7.90 -1.97
N THR A 54 6.61 -8.92 -1.29
CA THR A 54 7.66 -8.70 -0.28
C THR A 54 9.03 -8.40 -0.87
N LEU A 55 9.22 -8.67 -2.17
CA LEU A 55 10.39 -8.29 -2.95
C LEU A 55 9.92 -7.47 -4.16
N ASP A 56 10.85 -6.76 -4.81
CA ASP A 56 10.55 -6.20 -6.12
C ASP A 56 10.18 -7.30 -7.13
N GLN A 57 9.25 -7.00 -8.03
CA GLN A 57 8.73 -7.93 -9.05
C GLN A 57 9.86 -8.64 -9.82
N SER A 58 10.96 -7.94 -10.11
CA SER A 58 12.10 -8.49 -10.86
C SER A 58 12.82 -9.65 -10.16
N TYR A 59 12.68 -9.79 -8.83
CA TYR A 59 13.24 -10.92 -8.10
C TYR A 59 12.43 -12.20 -8.28
N TYR A 60 11.18 -12.13 -8.73
CA TYR A 60 10.33 -13.30 -9.01
C TYR A 60 10.53 -13.82 -10.44
N ASP A 61 11.77 -13.76 -10.90
CA ASP A 61 12.31 -14.51 -12.03
C ASP A 61 13.26 -15.58 -11.48
N ASN A 62 13.21 -16.81 -12.02
CA ASN A 62 13.98 -17.94 -11.48
C ASN A 62 15.50 -17.68 -11.47
N ALA A 63 16.04 -16.98 -12.47
CA ALA A 63 17.48 -16.72 -12.53
C ALA A 63 17.88 -15.66 -11.51
N THR A 64 17.11 -14.58 -11.38
CA THR A 64 17.36 -13.54 -10.37
C THR A 64 17.15 -14.06 -8.95
N PHE A 65 16.07 -14.81 -8.73
CA PHE A 65 15.70 -15.36 -7.42
C PHE A 65 16.76 -16.31 -6.86
N ALA A 66 17.39 -17.11 -7.72
CA ALA A 66 18.43 -18.05 -7.32
C ALA A 66 19.58 -17.37 -6.55
N GLY A 67 19.85 -16.09 -6.82
CA GLY A 67 20.87 -15.31 -6.13
C GLY A 67 20.52 -14.96 -4.67
N ILE A 68 19.23 -14.90 -4.32
CA ILE A 68 18.76 -14.46 -3.00
C ILE A 68 17.97 -15.54 -2.24
N GLN A 69 17.66 -16.66 -2.89
CA GLN A 69 16.79 -17.71 -2.35
C GLN A 69 17.25 -18.22 -0.99
N SER A 70 18.55 -18.48 -0.80
CA SER A 70 19.08 -18.98 0.47
C SER A 70 18.88 -17.99 1.62
N ASP A 71 19.15 -16.70 1.38
CA ASP A 71 18.99 -15.66 2.41
C ASP A 71 17.51 -15.40 2.69
N TYR A 72 16.66 -15.48 1.66
CA TYR A 72 15.22 -15.29 1.81
C TYR A 72 14.56 -16.42 2.61
N ARG A 73 14.92 -17.68 2.33
CA ARG A 73 14.49 -18.85 3.12
C ARG A 73 14.87 -18.71 4.58
N LYS A 74 16.14 -18.34 4.85
CA LYS A 74 16.62 -18.08 6.20
C LYS A 74 15.82 -16.97 6.88
N TYR A 75 15.51 -15.89 6.17
CA TYR A 75 14.71 -14.79 6.69
C TYR A 75 13.29 -15.23 7.08
N ILE A 76 12.58 -15.91 6.18
CA ILE A 76 11.25 -16.47 6.41
C ILE A 76 11.24 -17.32 7.69
N SER A 77 12.11 -18.33 7.75
CA SER A 77 12.18 -19.24 8.89
C SER A 77 12.53 -18.54 10.20
N THR A 78 13.39 -17.52 10.15
CA THR A 78 13.78 -16.76 11.33
C THR A 78 12.59 -15.99 11.91
N ILE A 79 11.90 -15.18 11.11
CA ILE A 79 10.81 -14.35 11.62
C ILE A 79 9.59 -15.20 12.03
N MET A 80 9.36 -16.30 11.33
CA MET A 80 8.25 -17.21 11.63
C MET A 80 8.46 -17.98 12.94
N ARG A 81 9.71 -18.38 13.26
CA ARG A 81 10.06 -18.93 14.57
C ARG A 81 10.03 -17.88 15.67
N LEU A 82 10.56 -16.67 15.43
CA LEU A 82 10.50 -15.56 16.40
C LEU A 82 9.06 -15.20 16.77
N SER A 83 8.13 -15.28 15.82
CA SER A 83 6.70 -15.06 16.05
C SER A 83 5.99 -16.24 16.72
N ARG A 84 6.70 -17.37 16.90
CA ARG A 84 6.18 -18.65 17.38
C ARG A 84 5.05 -19.19 16.49
N TYR A 85 5.03 -18.82 15.21
CA TYR A 85 4.11 -19.38 14.24
C TYR A 85 4.59 -20.74 13.71
N LEU A 86 5.91 -20.91 13.63
CA LEU A 86 6.56 -22.19 13.41
C LEU A 86 7.25 -22.65 14.70
N ASP A 87 7.26 -23.97 14.90
CA ASP A 87 8.03 -24.63 15.95
C ASP A 87 9.53 -24.68 15.59
N ASP A 88 10.38 -25.02 16.56
CA ASP A 88 11.84 -25.07 16.43
C ASP A 88 12.37 -26.29 15.62
N ASP A 89 11.54 -26.90 14.76
CA ASP A 89 11.94 -28.01 13.88
C ASP A 89 12.28 -27.53 12.45
N ASN A 90 13.14 -28.28 11.74
CA ASN A 90 13.58 -27.95 10.38
C ASN A 90 12.57 -28.33 9.29
N SER A 91 11.84 -29.44 9.44
CA SER A 91 10.86 -29.90 8.46
C SER A 91 9.66 -28.95 8.30
N SER A 92 9.17 -28.39 9.41
CA SER A 92 8.11 -27.38 9.42
C SER A 92 8.56 -26.07 8.76
N SER A 93 9.87 -25.80 8.77
CA SER A 93 10.46 -24.61 8.15
C SER A 93 10.57 -24.76 6.64
N ASP A 94 11.06 -25.89 6.13
CA ASP A 94 11.17 -26.14 4.68
C ASP A 94 9.80 -26.07 3.97
N ILE A 95 8.76 -26.65 4.59
CA ILE A 95 7.39 -26.59 4.06
C ILE A 95 6.91 -25.14 4.04
N ALA A 96 7.11 -24.40 5.13
CA ALA A 96 6.65 -23.01 5.21
C ALA A 96 7.34 -22.10 4.20
N GLU A 97 8.66 -22.22 4.07
CA GLU A 97 9.42 -21.48 3.08
C GLU A 97 8.93 -21.76 1.66
N ASN A 98 8.68 -23.02 1.30
CA ASN A 98 8.16 -23.38 -0.03
C ASN A 98 6.79 -22.77 -0.28
N VAL A 99 5.85 -22.95 0.66
CA VAL A 99 4.50 -22.37 0.54
C VAL A 99 4.54 -20.86 0.35
N ILE A 100 5.37 -20.17 1.15
CA ILE A 100 5.49 -18.71 1.10
C ILE A 100 6.11 -18.26 -0.23
N ILE A 101 7.23 -18.88 -0.64
CA ILE A 101 7.92 -18.53 -1.89
C ILE A 101 6.99 -18.80 -3.09
N ASP A 102 6.37 -19.97 -3.15
CA ASP A 102 5.46 -20.33 -4.24
C ASP A 102 4.29 -19.33 -4.33
N MET A 103 3.70 -18.96 -3.20
CA MET A 103 2.62 -17.97 -3.17
C MET A 103 3.08 -16.59 -3.65
N GLN A 104 4.31 -16.17 -3.33
CA GLN A 104 4.85 -14.92 -3.86
C GLN A 104 5.09 -14.96 -5.38
N PHE A 105 5.54 -16.09 -5.92
CA PHE A 105 5.67 -16.26 -7.37
C PHE A 105 4.32 -16.25 -8.08
N GLU A 106 3.29 -16.87 -7.49
CA GLU A 106 1.93 -16.85 -8.03
C GLU A 106 1.34 -15.43 -8.03
N LEU A 107 1.56 -14.66 -6.97
CA LEU A 107 1.14 -13.25 -6.91
C LEU A 107 1.96 -12.35 -7.84
N ALA A 108 3.25 -12.63 -8.03
CA ALA A 108 4.05 -11.98 -9.07
C ALA A 108 3.48 -12.28 -10.46
N ASN A 109 3.00 -13.49 -10.70
CA ASN A 109 2.34 -13.81 -11.96
C ASN A 109 1.01 -13.05 -12.12
N ALA A 110 0.21 -12.90 -11.04
CA ALA A 110 -0.98 -12.06 -11.08
C ALA A 110 -0.65 -10.60 -11.43
N THR A 111 0.45 -10.05 -10.90
CA THR A 111 0.96 -8.72 -11.29
C THR A 111 1.34 -8.65 -12.77
N ASN A 112 1.94 -9.72 -13.33
CA ASN A 112 2.24 -9.78 -14.76
C ASN A 112 0.97 -9.82 -15.62
N VAL A 113 -0.08 -10.54 -15.18
CA VAL A 113 -1.40 -10.54 -15.84
C VAL A 113 -1.96 -9.12 -15.85
N ALA A 114 -1.94 -8.43 -14.71
CA ALA A 114 -2.42 -7.04 -14.63
C ALA A 114 -1.61 -6.07 -15.51
N ASN A 115 -0.30 -6.24 -15.60
CA ASN A 115 0.55 -5.38 -16.43
C ASN A 115 0.42 -5.66 -17.94
N ALA A 116 -0.06 -6.84 -18.32
CA ALA A 116 -0.31 -7.22 -19.71
C ALA A 116 -1.66 -6.73 -20.22
N ASP A 117 -2.52 -6.21 -19.33
CA ASP A 117 -3.77 -5.56 -19.66
C ASP A 117 -3.47 -4.25 -20.43
N GLU A 118 -3.67 -4.28 -21.76
CA GLU A 118 -3.29 -3.18 -22.67
C GLU A 118 -4.25 -1.99 -22.62
N GLU A 119 -5.41 -2.12 -21.96
CA GLU A 119 -6.42 -1.06 -21.84
C GLU A 119 -6.21 -0.23 -20.56
N ASP A 120 -6.51 1.06 -20.67
CA ASP A 120 -6.49 2.09 -19.62
C ASP A 120 -6.87 1.49 -18.24
N GLN A 121 -5.98 1.62 -17.23
CA GLN A 121 -5.92 0.88 -15.95
C GLN A 121 -7.12 1.04 -15.00
N SER A 122 -8.25 1.53 -15.52
CA SER A 122 -9.50 1.76 -14.82
C SER A 122 -10.54 0.76 -15.32
N HIS A 123 -10.75 -0.32 -14.55
CA HIS A 123 -11.81 -1.29 -14.80
C HIS A 123 -12.97 -1.09 -13.81
N PRO A 124 -13.92 -0.17 -14.09
CA PRO A 124 -15.04 0.07 -13.19
C PRO A 124 -16.03 -1.10 -13.24
N ILE A 125 -16.26 -1.73 -12.10
CA ILE A 125 -17.24 -2.80 -11.90
C ILE A 125 -18.24 -2.40 -10.82
N MET A 126 -19.51 -2.80 -10.98
CA MET A 126 -20.51 -2.59 -9.93
C MET A 126 -20.12 -3.40 -8.69
N VAL A 127 -20.28 -2.84 -7.50
CA VAL A 127 -19.88 -3.53 -6.26
C VAL A 127 -20.59 -4.89 -6.13
N ASN A 128 -21.89 -4.99 -6.44
CA ASN A 128 -22.61 -6.27 -6.39
C ASN A 128 -22.04 -7.30 -7.36
N ASP A 129 -21.72 -6.90 -8.60
CA ASP A 129 -21.14 -7.81 -9.58
C ASP A 129 -19.76 -8.30 -9.13
N ALA A 130 -18.95 -7.42 -8.52
CA ALA A 130 -17.66 -7.79 -7.93
C ALA A 130 -17.79 -8.71 -6.71
N LEU A 131 -18.81 -8.51 -5.85
CA LEU A 131 -19.08 -9.40 -4.72
C LEU A 131 -19.44 -10.81 -5.18
N ASP A 132 -20.15 -10.94 -6.30
CA ASP A 132 -20.55 -12.22 -6.89
C ASP A 132 -19.39 -12.88 -7.66
N ALA A 133 -18.60 -12.11 -8.40
CA ALA A 133 -17.47 -12.61 -9.19
C ALA A 133 -16.26 -13.02 -8.31
N TYR A 134 -16.01 -12.26 -7.24
CA TYR A 134 -14.81 -12.39 -6.41
C TYR A 134 -15.16 -12.61 -4.92
N PRO A 135 -15.89 -13.68 -4.57
CA PRO A 135 -16.44 -13.85 -3.23
C PRO A 135 -15.36 -13.94 -2.14
N LEU A 136 -14.19 -14.52 -2.42
CA LEU A 136 -13.09 -14.61 -1.46
C LEU A 136 -12.17 -13.38 -1.54
N SER A 137 -11.58 -13.12 -2.71
CA SER A 137 -10.54 -12.09 -2.90
C SER A 137 -11.07 -10.68 -2.69
N PHE A 138 -12.36 -10.42 -2.95
CA PHE A 138 -12.97 -9.13 -2.68
C PHE A 138 -14.10 -9.22 -1.65
N GLY A 139 -15.06 -10.13 -1.79
CA GLY A 139 -16.28 -10.15 -0.97
C GLY A 139 -16.01 -10.27 0.53
N GLN A 140 -15.23 -11.26 0.95
CA GLN A 140 -14.86 -11.43 2.36
C GLN A 140 -13.87 -10.35 2.83
N VAL A 141 -12.97 -9.89 1.98
CA VAL A 141 -12.06 -8.78 2.28
C VAL A 141 -12.84 -7.50 2.54
N ALA A 142 -13.80 -7.14 1.69
CA ALA A 142 -14.69 -6.01 1.82
C ALA A 142 -15.53 -6.11 3.11
N LYS A 143 -15.97 -7.30 3.48
CA LYS A 143 -16.65 -7.55 4.76
C LYS A 143 -15.72 -7.28 5.96
N GLY A 144 -14.47 -7.72 5.91
CA GLY A 144 -13.47 -7.48 6.95
C GLY A 144 -13.04 -6.01 7.05
N LEU A 145 -12.96 -5.31 5.92
CA LEU A 145 -12.69 -3.87 5.83
C LEU A 145 -13.84 -3.03 6.42
N GLY A 146 -15.03 -3.61 6.55
CA GLY A 146 -16.23 -2.95 7.09
C GLY A 146 -16.99 -2.12 6.07
N ILE A 147 -16.66 -2.21 4.78
CA ILE A 147 -17.28 -1.43 3.71
C ILE A 147 -18.64 -2.01 3.27
N VAL A 148 -18.84 -3.33 3.43
CA VAL A 148 -20.09 -4.03 3.06
C VAL A 148 -21.23 -3.82 4.07
N LYS A 149 -21.00 -3.12 5.19
CA LYS A 149 -22.08 -2.78 6.14
C LYS A 149 -22.83 -1.51 5.76
N ASN A 150 -22.29 -0.69 4.86
CA ASN A 150 -22.86 0.60 4.51
C ASN A 150 -23.66 0.49 3.21
N SER A 151 -24.97 0.25 3.29
CA SER A 151 -25.84 -0.05 2.13
C SER A 151 -25.75 0.98 0.99
N SER A 152 -25.50 2.26 1.30
CA SER A 152 -25.36 3.33 0.31
C SER A 152 -24.06 3.29 -0.49
N LEU A 153 -23.02 2.59 0.01
CA LEU A 153 -21.75 2.38 -0.71
C LEU A 153 -21.79 1.13 -1.61
N ILE A 154 -22.83 0.30 -1.49
CA ILE A 154 -22.90 -1.03 -2.12
C ILE A 154 -23.95 -1.02 -3.22
N HIS A 155 -25.09 -0.38 -2.97
CA HIS A 155 -26.13 -0.23 -3.97
C HIS A 155 -25.76 0.94 -4.88
N GLU A 156 -25.48 0.64 -6.15
CA GLU A 156 -25.21 1.59 -7.24
C GLU A 156 -23.79 2.18 -7.33
N ALA A 157 -22.88 1.84 -6.41
CA ALA A 157 -21.48 2.27 -6.51
C ALA A 157 -20.68 1.42 -7.50
N LYS A 158 -19.69 2.05 -8.15
CA LYS A 158 -18.66 1.40 -8.94
C LYS A 158 -17.33 1.49 -8.22
N PHE A 159 -16.61 0.38 -8.16
CA PHE A 159 -15.21 0.36 -7.74
C PHE A 159 -14.31 0.13 -8.94
N ILE A 160 -13.11 0.68 -8.89
CA ILE A 160 -12.14 0.63 -9.98
C ILE A 160 -11.13 -0.47 -9.66
N PHE A 161 -11.18 -1.57 -10.41
CA PHE A 161 -10.22 -2.67 -10.26
C PHE A 161 -9.00 -2.38 -11.13
N SER A 162 -7.81 -2.73 -10.65
CA SER A 162 -6.56 -2.53 -11.39
C SER A 162 -6.41 -3.45 -12.61
N SER A 163 -7.08 -4.61 -12.60
CA SER A 163 -7.22 -5.53 -13.74
C SER A 163 -8.21 -6.62 -13.36
N LEU A 164 -9.24 -6.88 -14.16
CA LEU A 164 -10.22 -7.92 -13.86
C LEU A 164 -9.63 -9.33 -14.06
N ASP A 165 -8.84 -9.53 -15.11
CA ASP A 165 -8.18 -10.81 -15.41
C ASP A 165 -7.25 -11.27 -14.28
N ALA A 166 -6.56 -10.33 -13.64
CA ALA A 166 -5.71 -10.66 -12.50
C ALA A 166 -6.52 -11.04 -11.26
N PHE A 167 -7.70 -10.45 -11.05
CA PHE A 167 -8.60 -10.85 -9.97
C PHE A 167 -9.28 -12.19 -10.25
N ASP A 168 -9.62 -12.50 -11.51
CA ASP A 168 -10.06 -13.85 -11.93
C ASP A 168 -8.98 -14.89 -11.58
N PHE A 169 -7.72 -14.59 -11.92
CA PHE A 169 -6.57 -15.44 -11.58
C PHE A 169 -6.39 -15.61 -10.06
N ILE A 170 -6.46 -14.52 -9.30
CA ILE A 170 -6.31 -14.55 -7.84
C ILE A 170 -7.43 -15.35 -7.19
N GLU A 171 -8.68 -15.17 -7.61
CA GLU A 171 -9.84 -15.89 -7.08
C GLU A 171 -9.69 -17.41 -7.33
N ASP A 172 -9.28 -17.81 -8.54
CA ASP A 172 -8.97 -19.22 -8.84
C ASP A 172 -7.82 -19.74 -7.98
N LEU A 173 -6.70 -19.01 -7.90
CA LEU A 173 -5.52 -19.37 -7.12
C LEU A 173 -5.88 -19.67 -5.66
N ILE A 174 -6.55 -18.73 -4.98
CA ILE A 174 -6.90 -18.88 -3.56
C ILE A 174 -7.99 -19.94 -3.35
N SER A 175 -8.85 -20.18 -4.34
CA SER A 175 -9.85 -21.26 -4.28
C SER A 175 -9.20 -22.65 -4.32
N ARG A 176 -8.05 -22.80 -4.98
CA ARG A 176 -7.31 -24.07 -5.09
C ARG A 176 -6.31 -24.34 -3.97
N LYS A 177 -5.75 -23.30 -3.33
CA LYS A 177 -4.79 -23.46 -2.21
C LYS A 177 -5.44 -24.06 -0.96
N GLU A 178 -4.70 -24.81 -0.16
CA GLU A 178 -5.23 -25.33 1.10
C GLU A 178 -5.37 -24.20 2.14
N LEU A 179 -6.33 -24.33 3.07
CA LEU A 179 -6.56 -23.30 4.09
C LEU A 179 -5.30 -23.03 4.93
N GLU A 180 -4.58 -24.07 5.30
CA GLU A 180 -3.37 -23.96 6.12
C GLU A 180 -2.22 -23.28 5.37
N GLU A 181 -2.12 -23.45 4.05
CA GLU A 181 -1.15 -22.72 3.21
C GLU A 181 -1.45 -21.22 3.21
N LEU A 182 -2.73 -20.86 3.04
CA LEU A 182 -3.18 -19.46 3.04
C LEU A 182 -2.97 -18.81 4.42
N LYS A 183 -3.25 -19.52 5.51
CA LYS A 183 -2.97 -19.06 6.87
C LYS A 183 -1.48 -18.82 7.09
N LEU A 184 -0.64 -19.74 6.64
CA LEU A 184 0.80 -19.66 6.78
C LEU A 184 1.38 -18.47 6.02
N TYR A 185 0.95 -18.28 4.78
CA TYR A 185 1.36 -17.12 3.99
C TYR A 185 0.84 -15.80 4.61
N LEU A 186 -0.41 -15.74 5.08
CA LEU A 186 -0.95 -14.52 5.72
C LEU A 186 -0.22 -14.19 7.02
N ALA A 187 0.13 -15.20 7.81
CA ALA A 187 0.93 -15.02 9.01
C ALA A 187 2.31 -14.46 8.67
N TYR A 188 2.96 -14.99 7.63
CA TYR A 188 4.23 -14.46 7.14
C TYR A 188 4.13 -13.00 6.70
N VAL A 189 3.17 -12.66 5.83
CA VAL A 189 2.94 -11.27 5.37
C VAL A 189 2.73 -10.33 6.56
N TYR A 190 1.96 -10.74 7.56
CA TYR A 190 1.74 -9.95 8.77
C TYR A 190 3.00 -9.76 9.63
N VAL A 191 3.79 -10.83 9.81
CA VAL A 191 5.02 -10.79 10.61
C VAL A 191 6.10 -9.98 9.90
N ASP A 192 6.26 -10.17 8.60
CA ASP A 192 7.20 -9.44 7.74
C ASP A 192 6.93 -7.94 7.78
N ALA A 193 5.68 -7.52 7.52
CA ALA A 193 5.27 -6.12 7.59
C ALA A 193 5.43 -5.49 8.99
N SER A 194 5.48 -6.33 10.03
CA SER A 194 5.69 -5.91 11.42
C SER A 194 7.15 -5.94 11.85
N ALA A 195 8.06 -6.61 11.12
CA ALA A 195 9.38 -6.98 11.61
C ALA A 195 10.22 -5.77 12.07
N THR A 196 10.11 -4.65 11.35
CA THR A 196 10.81 -3.40 11.67
C THR A 196 10.31 -2.69 12.93
N ARG A 197 9.19 -3.16 13.51
CA ARG A 197 8.47 -2.55 14.62
C ARG A 197 8.39 -3.45 15.87
N LEU A 198 9.01 -4.62 15.82
CA LEU A 198 9.02 -5.61 16.90
C LEU A 198 10.33 -5.56 17.68
N SER A 199 10.71 -6.67 18.32
CA SER A 199 11.94 -6.76 19.11
C SER A 199 13.19 -6.64 18.23
N LYS A 200 14.35 -6.47 18.88
CA LYS A 200 15.65 -6.34 18.21
C LYS A 200 15.93 -7.51 17.26
N GLU A 201 15.50 -8.71 17.63
CA GLU A 201 15.72 -9.94 16.88
C GLU A 201 14.97 -9.93 15.54
N PHE A 202 13.73 -9.43 15.51
CA PHE A 202 12.98 -9.25 14.27
C PHE A 202 13.62 -8.19 13.37
N TYR A 203 13.99 -7.04 13.94
CA TYR A 203 14.65 -5.98 13.20
C TYR A 203 16.00 -6.44 12.64
N GLN A 204 16.74 -7.27 13.39
CA GLN A 204 17.99 -7.86 12.94
C GLN A 204 17.77 -8.81 11.76
N ALA A 205 16.77 -9.70 11.83
CA ALA A 205 16.43 -10.60 10.73
C ALA A 205 16.03 -9.81 9.47
N TYR A 206 15.21 -8.77 9.63
CA TYR A 206 14.83 -7.88 8.54
C TYR A 206 16.05 -7.21 7.92
N PHE A 207 16.96 -6.67 8.74
CA PHE A 207 18.17 -6.00 8.26
C PHE A 207 19.15 -6.95 7.57
N ASP A 208 19.31 -8.17 8.09
CA ASP A 208 20.18 -9.20 7.50
C ASP A 208 19.79 -9.49 6.06
N PHE A 209 18.49 -9.55 5.80
CA PHE A 209 17.97 -9.82 4.47
C PHE A 209 17.81 -8.55 3.63
N ASN A 210 16.92 -7.64 4.02
CA ASN A 210 16.59 -6.44 3.22
C ASN A 210 17.74 -5.43 3.15
N GLY A 211 18.43 -5.21 4.27
CA GLY A 211 19.55 -4.27 4.32
C GLY A 211 20.81 -4.85 3.68
N ARG A 212 21.27 -6.02 4.15
CA ARG A 212 22.56 -6.58 3.69
C ARG A 212 22.45 -7.40 2.41
N ALA A 213 21.62 -8.44 2.40
CA ALA A 213 21.56 -9.36 1.27
C ALA A 213 21.00 -8.68 0.01
N LEU A 214 19.94 -7.87 0.15
CA LEU A 214 19.34 -7.12 -0.96
C LEU A 214 20.01 -5.75 -1.18
N GLY A 215 20.12 -4.95 -0.12
CA GLY A 215 20.60 -3.56 -0.23
C GLY A 215 22.12 -3.37 -0.23
N GLY A 216 22.91 -4.40 0.09
CA GLY A 216 24.37 -4.29 0.19
C GLY A 216 24.86 -3.47 1.39
N GLU A 217 24.00 -3.18 2.35
CA GLU A 217 24.35 -2.40 3.54
C GLU A 217 25.26 -3.19 4.47
N THR A 218 26.27 -2.52 5.04
CA THR A 218 27.21 -3.16 5.97
C THR A 218 26.89 -2.92 7.44
N THR A 219 26.18 -1.82 7.73
CA THR A 219 25.88 -1.37 9.09
C THR A 219 24.41 -1.00 9.25
N MET A 220 23.84 -1.38 10.38
CA MET A 220 22.46 -1.07 10.71
C MET A 220 22.31 0.44 10.96
N PRO A 221 21.27 1.10 10.42
CA PRO A 221 21.04 2.51 10.68
C PRO A 221 20.86 2.77 12.18
N PRO A 222 21.29 3.95 12.67
CA PRO A 222 21.10 4.30 14.07
C PRO A 222 19.61 4.39 14.39
N ARG A 223 19.23 4.03 15.62
CA ARG A 223 17.81 4.00 16.05
C ARG A 223 17.08 5.33 15.81
N SER A 224 17.76 6.46 15.94
CA SER A 224 17.18 7.79 15.66
C SER A 224 16.71 7.92 14.21
N SER A 225 17.44 7.34 13.26
CA SER A 225 17.06 7.30 11.85
C SER A 225 15.81 6.46 11.65
N THR A 226 15.75 5.27 12.27
CA THR A 226 14.56 4.40 12.22
C THR A 226 13.33 5.09 12.82
N CYS A 227 13.47 5.75 13.98
CA CYS A 227 12.38 6.51 14.60
C CYS A 227 11.88 7.63 13.67
N LEU A 228 12.80 8.39 13.07
CA LEU A 228 12.46 9.46 12.14
C LEU A 228 11.67 8.94 10.95
N THR A 229 12.12 7.83 10.33
CA THR A 229 11.41 7.21 9.20
C THR A 229 10.00 6.77 9.59
N VAL A 230 9.82 6.20 10.79
CA VAL A 230 8.49 5.79 11.26
C VAL A 230 7.59 7.01 11.48
N GLU A 231 8.09 8.06 12.14
CA GLU A 231 7.34 9.29 12.39
C GLU A 231 6.94 9.99 11.09
N THR A 232 7.88 10.14 10.13
CA THR A 232 7.60 10.78 8.84
C THR A 232 6.65 9.97 7.97
N SER A 233 6.68 8.63 8.06
CA SER A 233 5.77 7.78 7.28
C SER A 233 4.36 7.74 7.85
N ASN A 234 4.20 7.83 9.17
CA ASN A 234 2.89 7.73 9.82
C ASN A 234 2.22 9.09 10.04
N LEU A 235 2.99 10.16 10.19
CA LEU A 235 2.50 11.52 10.44
C LEU A 235 3.16 12.55 9.50
N PRO A 236 3.19 12.30 8.16
CA PRO A 236 3.96 13.11 7.21
C PRO A 236 3.57 14.59 7.26
N GLU A 237 2.28 14.89 7.35
CA GLU A 237 1.76 16.25 7.34
C GLU A 237 2.13 17.03 8.61
N LEU A 238 2.04 16.39 9.78
CA LEU A 238 2.43 17.01 11.06
C LEU A 238 3.93 17.31 11.09
N ILE A 239 4.75 16.32 10.73
CA ILE A 239 6.21 16.47 10.73
C ILE A 239 6.64 17.50 9.68
N GLY A 240 6.06 17.43 8.48
CA GLY A 240 6.31 18.38 7.39
C GLY A 240 5.97 19.82 7.77
N LYS A 241 4.81 20.03 8.41
CA LYS A 241 4.41 21.35 8.91
C LYS A 241 5.36 21.89 9.97
N CYS A 242 5.73 21.06 10.95
CA CYS A 242 6.71 21.44 11.99
C CYS A 242 8.08 21.81 11.38
N TYR A 243 8.51 21.06 10.36
CA TYR A 243 9.76 21.31 9.66
C TYR A 243 9.71 22.65 8.90
N ALA A 244 8.66 22.87 8.11
CA ALA A 244 8.49 24.09 7.33
C ALA A 244 8.47 25.34 8.23
N GLN A 245 7.74 25.31 9.35
CA GLN A 245 7.69 26.41 10.32
C GLN A 245 9.06 26.77 10.92
N LYS A 246 9.99 25.81 10.99
CA LYS A 246 11.34 26.03 11.53
C LYS A 246 12.35 26.45 10.49
N MET A 247 12.19 25.96 9.25
CA MET A 247 13.22 26.04 8.22
C MET A 247 12.90 27.04 7.11
N ILE A 248 11.64 27.44 6.95
CA ILE A 248 11.19 28.37 5.91
C ILE A 248 10.80 29.68 6.58
N ASP A 249 11.61 30.72 6.36
CA ASP A 249 11.25 32.09 6.73
C ASP A 249 10.40 32.77 5.64
N SER A 250 9.86 33.95 5.95
CA SER A 250 8.99 34.69 5.01
C SER A 250 9.69 35.07 3.71
N THR A 251 10.99 35.34 3.75
CA THR A 251 11.77 35.71 2.56
C THR A 251 11.97 34.50 1.66
N GLN A 252 12.32 33.37 2.25
CA GLN A 252 12.46 32.10 1.54
C GLN A 252 11.14 31.67 0.93
N ASP A 253 10.03 31.81 1.64
CA ASP A 253 8.70 31.52 1.12
C ASP A 253 8.36 32.39 -0.10
N GLU A 254 8.58 33.71 -0.01
CA GLU A 254 8.37 34.64 -1.13
C GLU A 254 9.23 34.30 -2.35
N ASP A 255 10.50 33.94 -2.14
CA ASP A 255 11.44 33.58 -3.19
C ASP A 255 11.06 32.25 -3.87
N ILE A 256 10.62 31.24 -3.10
CA ILE A 256 10.13 29.98 -3.66
C ILE A 256 8.89 30.22 -4.52
N HIS A 257 7.92 30.99 -4.01
CA HIS A 257 6.72 31.35 -4.77
C HIS A 257 7.06 32.15 -6.03
N ARG A 258 8.06 33.04 -5.96
CA ARG A 258 8.56 33.77 -7.14
C ARG A 258 9.17 32.82 -8.16
N MET A 259 10.01 31.89 -7.73
CA MET A 259 10.64 30.90 -8.61
C MET A 259 9.60 30.04 -9.32
N VAL A 260 8.59 29.55 -8.61
CA VAL A 260 7.49 28.76 -9.22
C VAL A 260 6.73 29.58 -10.28
N ARG A 261 6.43 30.85 -10.00
CA ARG A 261 5.83 31.75 -11.01
C ARG A 261 6.71 31.96 -12.24
N LEU A 262 8.03 32.09 -12.05
CA LEU A 262 8.99 32.24 -13.16
C LEU A 262 9.06 30.98 -14.02
N ILE A 263 9.15 29.79 -13.39
CA ILE A 263 9.15 28.50 -14.10
C ILE A 263 7.85 28.31 -14.90
N ARG A 264 6.69 28.58 -14.28
CA ARG A 264 5.39 28.52 -14.96
C ARG A 264 5.35 29.47 -16.17
N THR A 265 5.89 30.67 -16.03
CA THR A 265 5.95 31.65 -17.12
C THR A 265 6.88 31.19 -18.24
N ALA A 266 8.06 30.68 -17.90
CA ALA A 266 9.02 30.16 -18.87
C ALA A 266 8.43 28.98 -19.65
N LEU A 267 7.76 28.03 -18.97
CA LEU A 267 7.10 26.90 -19.61
C LEU A 267 5.97 27.35 -20.54
N ARG A 268 5.15 28.33 -20.12
CA ARG A 268 4.11 28.92 -20.96
C ARG A 268 4.69 29.53 -22.24
N ASN A 269 5.79 30.28 -22.11
CA ASN A 269 6.46 30.92 -23.24
C ASN A 269 7.07 29.87 -24.18
N HIS A 270 7.77 28.87 -23.63
CA HIS A 270 8.36 27.79 -24.41
C HIS A 270 7.30 27.01 -25.20
N MET A 271 6.15 26.71 -24.59
CA MET A 271 5.01 26.09 -25.29
C MET A 271 4.46 26.94 -26.44
N ASN A 272 4.70 28.25 -26.51
CA ASN A 272 4.34 29.07 -27.67
C ASN A 272 5.33 28.94 -28.84
N GLU A 273 6.53 28.44 -28.60
CA GLU A 273 7.60 28.33 -29.59
C GLU A 273 7.72 26.92 -30.18
N LEU A 274 7.16 25.90 -29.51
CA LEU A 274 7.20 24.51 -29.96
C LEU A 274 6.56 24.35 -31.34
N THR A 275 7.35 24.03 -32.36
CA THR A 275 6.88 23.86 -33.74
C THR A 275 6.19 22.52 -33.98
N TRP A 276 6.44 21.53 -33.12
CA TRP A 276 5.85 20.20 -33.20
C TRP A 276 4.45 20.10 -32.58
N LEU A 277 4.05 21.10 -31.78
CA LEU A 277 2.77 21.10 -31.07
C LEU A 277 1.70 21.83 -31.90
N ASP A 278 0.63 21.15 -32.30
CA ASP A 278 -0.46 21.79 -33.01
C ASP A 278 -1.21 22.82 -32.14
N GLY A 279 -2.03 23.66 -32.80
CA GLY A 279 -2.80 24.71 -32.13
C GLY A 279 -3.74 24.19 -31.02
N PRO A 280 -4.59 23.18 -31.29
CA PRO A 280 -5.49 22.61 -30.29
C PRO A 280 -4.76 22.06 -29.06
N THR A 281 -3.72 21.25 -29.26
CA THR A 281 -2.93 20.63 -28.18
C THR A 281 -2.20 21.70 -27.37
N ARG A 282 -1.66 22.73 -28.02
CA ARG A 282 -1.06 23.89 -27.33
C ARG A 282 -2.04 24.61 -26.43
N LYS A 283 -3.26 24.86 -26.92
CA LYS A 283 -4.32 25.51 -26.12
C LYS A 283 -4.70 24.63 -24.92
N ALA A 284 -4.82 23.32 -25.11
CA ALA A 284 -5.09 22.37 -24.03
C ALA A 284 -3.97 22.36 -22.98
N ALA A 285 -2.70 22.29 -23.41
CA ALA A 285 -1.53 22.29 -22.54
C ALA A 285 -1.43 23.60 -21.71
N GLN A 286 -1.68 24.75 -22.34
CA GLN A 286 -1.76 26.03 -21.63
C GLN A 286 -2.92 26.08 -20.63
N GLY A 287 -4.08 25.53 -21.00
CA GLY A 287 -5.21 25.39 -20.10
C GLY A 287 -4.90 24.52 -18.88
N LYS A 288 -4.16 23.40 -19.06
CA LYS A 288 -3.68 22.54 -17.96
C LYS A 288 -2.70 23.30 -17.08
N LEU A 289 -1.70 23.96 -17.65
CA LEU A 289 -0.71 24.75 -16.90
C LEU A 289 -1.35 25.87 -16.05
N ALA A 290 -2.44 26.47 -16.54
CA ALA A 290 -3.18 27.51 -15.81
C ALA A 290 -3.97 26.98 -14.60
N LYS A 291 -4.22 25.66 -14.53
CA LYS A 291 -4.97 24.99 -13.47
C LYS A 291 -4.09 24.23 -12.46
N VAL A 292 -2.76 24.29 -12.62
CA VAL A 292 -1.82 23.67 -11.67
C VAL A 292 -1.84 24.47 -10.37
N ASP A 293 -2.26 23.83 -9.28
CA ASP A 293 -2.19 24.36 -7.93
C ASP A 293 -0.78 24.21 -7.35
N ASP A 294 -0.31 25.25 -6.63
CA ASP A 294 1.00 25.26 -5.99
C ASP A 294 0.86 24.89 -4.50
N MET A 295 1.39 23.73 -4.11
CA MET A 295 1.48 23.29 -2.71
C MET A 295 2.90 23.49 -2.19
N ILE A 296 3.16 24.64 -1.57
CA ILE A 296 4.50 25.07 -1.10
C ILE A 296 4.48 25.15 0.43
N GLY A 297 5.51 24.61 1.08
CA GLY A 297 5.75 24.83 2.52
C GLY A 297 4.86 24.03 3.48
N GLY A 298 4.05 23.10 2.99
CA GLY A 298 3.23 22.19 3.83
C GLY A 298 1.73 22.51 3.81
N PRO A 299 0.92 21.74 4.57
CA PRO A 299 -0.53 21.86 4.55
C PRO A 299 -0.98 23.22 5.09
N LYS A 300 -1.92 23.86 4.38
CA LYS A 300 -2.50 25.16 4.76
C LYS A 300 -3.45 25.04 5.96
N LYS A 301 -4.13 23.90 6.09
CA LYS A 301 -5.04 23.61 7.21
C LYS A 301 -4.25 23.06 8.41
N ASP A 302 -4.78 23.27 9.60
CA ASP A 302 -4.30 22.60 10.80
C ASP A 302 -4.81 21.15 10.83
N MET A 303 -3.91 20.23 11.14
CA MET A 303 -4.25 18.82 11.27
C MET A 303 -4.89 18.57 12.63
N THR A 304 -6.02 17.87 12.62
CA THR A 304 -6.70 17.41 13.82
C THR A 304 -6.63 15.89 13.89
N TYR A 305 -6.19 15.37 15.04
CA TYR A 305 -6.10 13.93 15.28
C TYR A 305 -7.13 13.53 16.35
N SER A 306 -7.98 12.55 16.05
CA SER A 306 -9.03 12.05 16.96
C SER A 306 -8.49 11.19 18.10
N TYR A 307 -7.20 10.89 18.10
CA TYR A 307 -6.57 9.89 18.96
C TYR A 307 -5.41 10.47 19.77
N THR A 308 -5.09 9.78 20.85
CA THR A 308 -3.90 10.04 21.67
C THR A 308 -2.94 8.87 21.59
N LEU A 309 -1.64 9.16 21.57
CA LEU A 309 -0.59 8.14 21.54
C LEU A 309 -0.01 7.91 22.93
N ASP A 310 0.33 6.66 23.25
CA ASP A 310 1.01 6.28 24.49
C ASP A 310 2.49 6.05 24.23
N SER A 311 3.35 6.77 24.93
CA SER A 311 4.82 6.65 24.85
C SER A 311 5.37 5.23 25.05
N GLN A 312 4.62 4.33 25.71
CA GLN A 312 5.02 2.95 25.98
C GLN A 312 4.41 1.93 25.02
N ALA A 313 3.48 2.34 24.15
CA ALA A 313 2.69 1.43 23.31
C ALA A 313 2.99 1.63 21.81
N PHE A 314 4.28 1.59 21.42
CA PHE A 314 4.71 1.88 20.04
C PHE A 314 3.93 1.13 18.95
N PHE A 315 3.77 -0.19 19.10
CA PHE A 315 3.06 -1.00 18.11
C PHE A 315 1.57 -0.62 18.00
N GLU A 316 0.90 -0.39 19.14
CA GLU A 316 -0.51 0.01 19.16
C GLU A 316 -0.70 1.46 18.67
N ASN A 317 0.26 2.35 18.88
CA ASN A 317 0.24 3.70 18.32
C ASN A 317 0.22 3.68 16.80
N VAL A 318 1.15 2.93 16.19
CA VAL A 318 1.23 2.82 14.72
C VAL A 318 -0.06 2.23 14.15
N LYS A 319 -0.61 1.20 14.80
CA LYS A 319 -1.90 0.62 14.43
C LYS A 319 -3.06 1.61 14.58
N THR A 320 -3.08 2.41 15.65
CA THR A 320 -4.10 3.44 15.88
C THR A 320 -4.09 4.48 14.76
N ILE A 321 -2.90 4.95 14.38
CA ILE A 321 -2.73 5.91 13.27
C ILE A 321 -3.25 5.30 11.96
N ALA A 322 -2.88 4.05 11.64
CA ALA A 322 -3.33 3.39 10.43
C ALA A 322 -4.85 3.21 10.38
N LEU A 323 -5.48 2.81 11.50
CA LEU A 323 -6.93 2.65 11.59
C LEU A 323 -7.69 3.98 11.46
N ASP A 324 -7.16 5.07 12.02
CA ASP A 324 -7.75 6.41 11.88
C ASP A 324 -7.63 6.93 10.44
N SER A 325 -6.48 6.68 9.79
CA SER A 325 -6.28 6.96 8.36
C SER A 325 -7.28 6.21 7.49
N TRP A 326 -7.45 4.89 7.70
CA TRP A 326 -8.47 4.09 7.00
C TRP A 326 -9.89 4.63 7.23
N ALA A 327 -10.25 4.90 8.48
CA ALA A 327 -11.58 5.44 8.82
C ALA A 327 -11.85 6.81 8.17
N THR A 328 -10.80 7.63 7.98
CA THR A 328 -10.88 8.90 7.27
C THR A 328 -11.04 8.69 5.76
N SER A 329 -10.24 7.81 5.16
CA SER A 329 -10.32 7.47 3.72
C SER A 329 -11.69 6.89 3.34
N VAL A 330 -12.27 6.02 4.16
CA VAL A 330 -13.61 5.45 3.91
C VAL A 330 -14.70 6.52 3.89
N LYS A 331 -14.57 7.60 4.69
CA LYS A 331 -15.52 8.72 4.66
C LYS A 331 -15.42 9.55 3.37
N LYS A 332 -14.32 9.45 2.62
CA LYS A 332 -14.15 10.19 1.37
C LYS A 332 -14.91 9.57 0.20
N ILE A 333 -15.24 8.28 0.27
CA ILE A 333 -15.87 7.53 -0.83
C ILE A 333 -17.17 8.23 -1.27
N GLY A 334 -17.29 8.52 -2.57
CA GLY A 334 -18.46 9.20 -3.14
C GLY A 334 -18.59 10.68 -2.80
N ASN A 335 -17.72 11.21 -1.93
CA ASN A 335 -17.65 12.64 -1.62
C ASN A 335 -16.66 13.35 -2.55
N ARG A 336 -16.82 14.67 -2.67
CA ARG A 336 -15.91 15.51 -3.46
C ARG A 336 -14.49 15.47 -2.90
N VAL A 337 -13.51 15.52 -3.80
CA VAL A 337 -12.09 15.64 -3.46
C VAL A 337 -11.84 16.98 -2.75
N ASP A 338 -11.21 16.95 -1.57
CA ASP A 338 -10.69 18.16 -0.94
C ASP A 338 -9.36 18.54 -1.59
N ARG A 339 -9.34 19.63 -2.36
CA ARG A 339 -8.14 20.12 -3.06
C ARG A 339 -7.15 20.86 -2.17
N SER A 340 -7.46 20.97 -0.87
CA SER A 340 -6.56 21.59 0.11
C SER A 340 -5.82 20.57 0.99
N GLU A 341 -6.13 19.28 0.82
CA GLU A 341 -5.38 18.16 1.37
C GLU A 341 -4.16 17.81 0.51
#